data_AF-A0A8S9U2T4-F1
#
_entry.id   AF-A0A8S9U2T4-F1
#
_cell.length_a   1.000
_cell.length_b   1.000
_cell.length_c   1.000
_cell.angle_alpha   90.00
_cell.angle_beta   90.00
_cell.angle_gamma   90.00
#
_symmetry.space_group_name_H-M   'P 1'
#
loop_
_entity.id
_entity.type
_entity.pdbx_description
1 polymer ?
#
loop_
_entity_poly.entity_id
_entity_poly.type
_entity_poly.pdbx_seq_one_letter_code
_entity_poly.pdbx_strand_id
1 'polypeptide(L)'
;MSTFPTTSSISAELASSSCYYRLSNGFKNVYNPIGAIVRRQQSHLPEDQPPLVPVNSATNSENNEPGGPKTLDQLHLRVLSRDEHFVVLNKGPDVRMDGAFDVTLEKALARNFPQVEKFRWIHQLDFTTSGVCVVGVNKDAAATGCRLFREKQVQKEYLAVVRGHLPFNPAESVDTAGLPAKACTFSKLGLLIQDMEEMERLRNQQRGSRAHQKTPGYPRGVRHGPNLFTMEQAQLLRESQEHPRGEVRGSSNRAEARELTPAELAFTKMTWHDLTKEEKGAYTEKANADKQRFLKEFSEFLSQEKVRLACKRKYESFDGEDSEEANEPVAYVFDAPIIEPHRSTGVFRMLVGTETDTAAKQSTTVCFVLGHAMYKGEPVTKVLLRPLNGRRHQLRLHMAHHGFPIAGDVTYGSQEDEAPRMMLHAWRIWLRGRPADQKKYGDLYFESPDPFDLIVPSEREVCTITYHKHKEQKAAEASKESSSQST
;
A
#
# COMPACT_ATOMS: atom_id res chain seq x y z
N MET A 1 -2.65 -64.69 -33.56
CA MET A 1 -3.48 -65.04 -34.74
C MET A 1 -4.93 -65.07 -34.29
N SER A 2 -5.86 -64.63 -35.16
CA SER A 2 -7.33 -64.89 -35.15
C SER A 2 -8.14 -64.65 -33.86
N THR A 3 -9.31 -64.00 -33.85
CA THR A 3 -10.10 -63.36 -34.94
C THR A 3 -11.17 -62.47 -34.31
N PHE A 4 -11.47 -61.33 -34.93
CA PHE A 4 -12.77 -60.65 -34.77
C PHE A 4 -13.87 -61.42 -35.53
N PRO A 5 -15.15 -61.14 -35.24
CA PRO A 5 -15.95 -60.58 -36.33
C PRO A 5 -16.76 -59.32 -35.97
N THR A 6 -16.96 -58.53 -37.04
CA THR A 6 -17.84 -57.37 -37.24
C THR A 6 -19.33 -57.82 -37.42
N THR A 7 -20.40 -57.02 -37.57
CA THR A 7 -20.62 -55.57 -37.87
C THR A 7 -22.11 -55.18 -37.69
N SER A 8 -22.41 -53.94 -37.27
CA SER A 8 -23.54 -53.03 -37.69
C SER A 8 -23.77 -51.95 -36.60
N SER A 9 -23.49 -50.64 -36.79
CA SER A 9 -24.20 -49.60 -37.60
C SER A 9 -25.67 -49.41 -37.15
N ILE A 10 -26.18 -48.26 -36.70
CA ILE A 10 -25.85 -46.84 -37.01
C ILE A 10 -26.43 -45.86 -35.93
N SER A 11 -25.72 -44.75 -35.69
CA SER A 11 -26.12 -43.39 -35.22
C SER A 11 -27.07 -43.05 -34.03
N ALA A 12 -26.60 -42.04 -33.26
CA ALA A 12 -27.30 -40.80 -32.81
C ALA A 12 -27.75 -40.61 -31.33
N GLU A 13 -27.17 -39.53 -30.75
CA GLU A 13 -27.73 -38.51 -29.84
C GLU A 13 -28.15 -38.79 -28.38
N LEU A 14 -27.30 -38.28 -27.47
CA LEU A 14 -27.60 -37.36 -26.36
C LEU A 14 -29.06 -37.25 -25.84
N ALA A 15 -29.29 -37.64 -24.58
CA ALA A 15 -30.14 -36.88 -23.67
C ALA A 15 -29.85 -37.15 -22.18
N SER A 16 -29.80 -36.04 -21.43
CA SER A 16 -30.03 -35.85 -19.99
C SER A 16 -30.65 -37.01 -19.19
N SER A 17 -30.09 -37.29 -18.01
CA SER A 17 -30.77 -38.02 -16.92
C SER A 17 -30.84 -37.16 -15.66
N SER A 18 -32.06 -36.74 -15.33
CA SER A 18 -32.41 -36.11 -14.06
C SER A 18 -32.33 -37.11 -12.90
N CYS A 19 -31.84 -36.67 -11.74
CA CYS A 19 -32.12 -37.36 -10.48
C CYS A 19 -32.38 -36.34 -9.37
N TYR A 20 -33.62 -36.32 -8.87
CA TYR A 20 -34.07 -35.53 -7.73
C TYR A 20 -33.47 -36.04 -6.41
N TYR A 21 -33.01 -35.15 -5.54
CA TYR A 21 -32.99 -35.43 -4.09
C TYR A 21 -33.58 -34.29 -3.24
N ARG A 22 -34.87 -34.49 -2.96
CA ARG A 22 -35.69 -34.10 -1.81
C ARG A 22 -35.01 -33.26 -0.70
N LEU A 23 -35.54 -32.05 -0.51
CA LEU A 23 -35.32 -31.18 0.67
C LEU A 23 -35.78 -31.84 1.98
N SER A 24 -35.08 -31.53 3.08
CA SER A 24 -35.59 -31.72 4.45
C SER A 24 -35.22 -30.53 5.34
N ASN A 25 -36.24 -29.83 5.86
CA ASN A 25 -36.08 -28.73 6.81
C ASN A 25 -35.76 -29.26 8.22
N GLY A 26 -34.92 -28.54 8.98
CA GLY A 26 -34.66 -28.94 10.37
C GLY A 26 -33.60 -28.18 11.15
N PHE A 27 -33.59 -26.83 11.15
CA PHE A 27 -32.81 -26.09 12.15
C PHE A 27 -33.71 -25.53 13.26
N LYS A 28 -33.53 -26.06 14.47
CA LYS A 28 -34.18 -25.58 15.70
C LYS A 28 -33.41 -24.39 16.26
N ASN A 29 -34.15 -23.38 16.72
CA ASN A 29 -33.62 -22.41 17.68
C ASN A 29 -33.11 -23.14 18.93
N VAL A 30 -31.87 -22.83 19.34
CA VAL A 30 -31.35 -23.15 20.66
C VAL A 30 -30.73 -21.88 21.25
N TYR A 31 -31.39 -21.36 22.28
CA TYR A 31 -30.83 -20.35 23.18
C TYR A 31 -29.57 -20.90 23.84
N ASN A 32 -28.56 -20.06 24.08
CA ASN A 32 -27.54 -20.33 25.11
C ASN A 32 -27.44 -19.12 26.06
N PRO A 33 -27.47 -19.29 27.40
CA PRO A 33 -27.67 -18.19 28.35
C PRO A 33 -26.37 -17.75 29.07
N ILE A 34 -26.43 -16.57 29.73
CA ILE A 34 -25.63 -16.11 30.91
C ILE A 34 -24.10 -16.36 30.87
N GLY A 35 -23.18 -15.39 31.00
CA GLY A 35 -23.23 -14.00 31.47
C GLY A 35 -22.00 -13.70 32.36
N ALA A 36 -21.69 -12.41 32.61
CA ALA A 36 -20.67 -11.91 33.57
C ALA A 36 -19.16 -12.12 33.22
N ILE A 37 -18.18 -11.24 33.48
CA ILE A 37 -18.09 -9.84 33.98
C ILE A 37 -16.84 -9.17 33.37
N VAL A 38 -16.95 -7.95 32.85
CA VAL A 38 -15.97 -6.85 33.11
C VAL A 38 -16.74 -5.51 33.16
N ARG A 39 -16.76 -4.87 34.34
CA ARG A 39 -17.16 -3.45 34.58
C ARG A 39 -16.00 -2.54 34.11
N ARG A 40 -16.10 -1.25 33.76
CA ARG A 40 -17.08 -0.14 33.86
C ARG A 40 -16.48 1.01 32.96
N GLN A 41 -17.14 1.99 32.35
CA GLN A 41 -18.53 2.47 32.29
C GLN A 41 -18.83 2.95 30.84
N GLN A 42 -20.11 2.96 30.45
CA GLN A 42 -20.67 3.91 29.47
C GLN A 42 -21.89 4.55 30.13
N SER A 43 -21.98 5.87 30.13
CA SER A 43 -23.06 6.62 30.78
C SER A 43 -24.09 7.13 29.77
N HIS A 44 -25.31 6.62 29.89
CA HIS A 44 -26.57 7.19 29.39
C HIS A 44 -26.64 7.58 27.90
N LEU A 45 -27.13 6.64 27.09
CA LEU A 45 -27.92 6.95 25.89
C LEU A 45 -29.41 6.97 26.29
N PRO A 46 -30.23 7.94 25.83
CA PRO A 46 -31.68 7.87 25.96
C PRO A 46 -32.26 6.74 25.10
N GLU A 47 -33.19 5.97 25.67
CA GLU A 47 -34.00 4.99 24.93
C GLU A 47 -35.07 5.73 24.13
N ASP A 48 -34.77 6.04 22.86
CA ASP A 48 -35.78 6.19 21.80
C ASP A 48 -35.07 6.12 20.43
N GLN A 49 -34.90 4.89 19.92
CA GLN A 49 -34.56 4.65 18.52
C GLN A 49 -35.74 3.97 17.85
N PRO A 50 -36.28 4.50 16.74
CA PRO A 50 -37.25 3.77 15.94
C PRO A 50 -36.59 2.50 15.37
N PRO A 51 -37.34 1.40 15.19
CA PRO A 51 -36.77 0.11 14.84
C PRO A 51 -36.03 0.15 13.50
N LEU A 52 -34.90 -0.56 13.45
CA LEU A 52 -34.10 -0.74 12.24
C LEU A 52 -34.96 -1.34 11.13
N VAL A 53 -35.19 -0.56 10.07
CA VAL A 53 -35.92 -1.01 8.88
C VAL A 53 -35.04 -2.05 8.14
N PRO A 54 -35.56 -3.23 7.77
CA PRO A 54 -34.82 -4.19 6.97
C PRO A 54 -34.42 -3.57 5.64
N VAL A 55 -33.18 -3.82 5.19
CA VAL A 55 -32.75 -3.46 3.83
C VAL A 55 -33.41 -4.43 2.86
N ASN A 56 -34.63 -4.11 2.44
CA ASN A 56 -35.34 -4.87 1.42
C ASN A 56 -34.59 -4.76 0.09
N SER A 57 -34.10 -5.90 -0.37
CA SER A 57 -33.73 -6.10 -1.76
C SER A 57 -34.96 -5.93 -2.67
N ALA A 58 -34.75 -5.28 -3.82
CA ALA A 58 -35.69 -5.17 -4.93
C ALA A 58 -37.06 -4.48 -4.69
N THR A 59 -37.06 -3.14 -4.78
CA THR A 59 -38.02 -2.40 -5.64
C THR A 59 -37.43 -1.03 -6.03
N ASN A 60 -36.96 -0.92 -7.28
CA ASN A 60 -37.07 0.26 -8.15
C ASN A 60 -36.22 0.00 -9.41
N SER A 61 -36.82 -0.71 -10.36
CA SER A 61 -36.28 -0.89 -11.71
C SER A 61 -36.57 0.33 -12.56
N GLU A 62 -35.93 1.46 -12.27
CA GLU A 62 -35.93 2.66 -13.12
C GLU A 62 -34.67 3.50 -12.83
N ASN A 63 -33.88 3.78 -13.89
CA ASN A 63 -32.61 4.54 -13.87
C ASN A 63 -31.40 3.87 -13.19
N ASN A 64 -30.94 2.74 -13.73
CA ASN A 64 -29.56 2.25 -13.56
C ASN A 64 -28.54 3.11 -14.35
N GLU A 65 -28.47 4.41 -14.06
CA GLU A 65 -27.34 5.23 -14.51
C GLU A 65 -26.16 5.06 -13.53
N PRO A 66 -24.96 4.67 -13.99
CA PRO A 66 -23.77 4.65 -13.14
C PRO A 66 -23.46 6.06 -12.61
N GLY A 67 -23.44 6.23 -11.29
CA GLY A 67 -23.10 7.51 -10.67
C GLY A 67 -23.50 7.61 -9.20
N GLY A 68 -22.88 8.58 -8.52
CA GLY A 68 -23.22 8.94 -7.16
C GLY A 68 -24.51 9.77 -7.03
N PRO A 69 -24.88 10.17 -5.80
CA PRO A 69 -26.07 10.99 -5.55
C PRO A 69 -26.00 12.32 -6.32
N LYS A 70 -27.08 12.63 -7.05
CA LYS A 70 -27.20 13.82 -7.91
C LYS A 70 -27.58 15.08 -7.13
N THR A 71 -28.26 14.92 -5.99
CA THR A 71 -28.60 16.01 -5.06
C THR A 71 -28.08 15.74 -3.66
N LEU A 72 -27.96 16.79 -2.84
CA LEU A 72 -27.51 16.65 -1.46
C LEU A 72 -28.47 15.78 -0.63
N ASP A 73 -29.77 15.84 -0.92
CA ASP A 73 -30.81 15.07 -0.22
C ASP A 73 -30.78 13.58 -0.54
N GLN A 74 -30.27 13.19 -1.72
CA GLN A 74 -29.95 11.80 -2.01
C GLN A 74 -28.72 11.29 -1.24
N LEU A 75 -27.79 12.17 -0.85
CA LEU A 75 -26.60 11.83 -0.07
C LEU A 75 -26.92 11.64 1.42
N HIS A 76 -27.23 10.40 1.78
CA HIS A 76 -27.43 9.96 3.16
C HIS A 76 -26.07 9.61 3.81
N LEU A 77 -25.78 10.19 4.98
CA LEU A 77 -24.56 9.88 5.73
C LEU A 77 -24.69 8.53 6.44
N ARG A 78 -23.78 7.60 6.12
CA ARG A 78 -23.58 6.36 6.88
C ARG A 78 -22.55 6.60 7.96
N VAL A 79 -23.00 6.93 9.17
CA VAL A 79 -22.13 7.13 10.34
C VAL A 79 -21.80 5.76 10.95
N LEU A 80 -20.51 5.46 11.10
CA LEU A 80 -20.01 4.25 11.77
C LEU A 80 -19.81 4.49 13.27
N SER A 81 -19.27 5.66 13.62
CA SER A 81 -19.05 6.10 15.00
C SER A 81 -19.01 7.62 15.07
N ARG A 82 -19.33 8.18 16.24
CA ARG A 82 -19.28 9.61 16.52
C ARG A 82 -19.05 9.85 18.01
N ASP A 83 -18.15 10.76 18.33
CA ASP A 83 -17.95 11.32 19.66
C ASP A 83 -17.71 12.85 19.57
N GLU A 84 -17.19 13.46 20.65
CA GLU A 84 -16.85 14.90 20.72
C GLU A 84 -15.57 15.29 19.95
N HIS A 85 -14.85 14.32 19.40
CA HIS A 85 -13.55 14.45 18.77
C HIS A 85 -13.58 14.08 17.28
N PHE A 86 -14.29 13.00 16.92
CA PHE A 86 -14.33 12.42 15.58
C PHE A 86 -15.77 12.11 15.13
N VAL A 87 -16.00 12.25 13.83
CA VAL A 87 -17.09 11.59 13.09
C VAL A 87 -16.45 10.62 12.12
N VAL A 88 -16.90 9.36 12.15
CA VAL A 88 -16.41 8.29 11.29
C VAL A 88 -17.54 7.86 10.37
N LEU A 89 -17.29 7.91 9.06
CA LEU A 89 -18.26 7.64 8.01
C LEU A 89 -17.87 6.39 7.21
N ASN A 90 -18.86 5.64 6.75
CA ASN A 90 -18.71 4.73 5.60
C ASN A 90 -19.05 5.53 4.33
N LYS A 91 -18.06 6.16 3.71
CA LYS A 91 -18.25 6.96 2.49
C LYS A 91 -18.76 6.08 1.35
N GLY A 92 -19.75 6.57 0.61
CA GLY A 92 -20.17 5.92 -0.63
C GLY A 92 -19.12 5.94 -1.75
N PRO A 93 -19.25 5.06 -2.75
CA PRO A 93 -18.62 5.31 -4.05
C PRO A 93 -19.16 6.63 -4.62
N ASP A 94 -18.39 7.22 -5.53
CA ASP A 94 -18.81 8.37 -6.36
C ASP A 94 -19.37 9.55 -5.56
N VAL A 95 -18.81 9.77 -4.36
CA VAL A 95 -19.09 10.92 -3.49
C VAL A 95 -17.79 11.70 -3.27
N ARG A 96 -17.84 13.01 -3.54
CA ARG A 96 -16.73 13.95 -3.30
C ARG A 96 -16.63 14.28 -1.81
N MET A 97 -15.40 14.49 -1.33
CA MET A 97 -15.15 14.88 0.05
C MET A 97 -15.67 16.31 0.29
N ASP A 98 -15.18 17.26 -0.49
CA ASP A 98 -15.33 18.71 -0.29
C ASP A 98 -15.25 19.47 -1.63
N GLY A 99 -15.23 20.81 -1.54
CA GLY A 99 -15.00 21.71 -2.67
C GLY A 99 -16.26 22.31 -3.29
N ALA A 100 -16.07 23.06 -4.38
CA ALA A 100 -17.12 23.81 -5.07
C ALA A 100 -18.01 22.93 -5.98
N PHE A 101 -18.58 21.86 -5.39
CA PHE A 101 -19.52 20.94 -6.03
C PHE A 101 -20.83 20.91 -5.24
N ASP A 102 -21.96 20.66 -5.90
CA ASP A 102 -23.27 20.70 -5.23
C ASP A 102 -23.44 19.60 -4.18
N VAL A 103 -22.90 18.41 -4.46
CA VAL A 103 -22.98 17.23 -3.59
C VAL A 103 -21.59 16.85 -3.09
N THR A 104 -21.35 17.06 -1.79
CA THR A 104 -20.11 16.70 -1.09
C THR A 104 -20.40 16.15 0.31
N LEU A 105 -19.48 15.34 0.85
CA LEU A 105 -19.55 14.95 2.27
C LEU A 105 -19.49 16.16 3.20
N GLU A 106 -18.72 17.20 2.88
CA GLU A 106 -18.64 18.44 3.68
C GLU A 106 -20.03 19.08 3.85
N LYS A 107 -20.77 19.25 2.75
CA LYS A 107 -22.13 19.81 2.77
C LYS A 107 -23.11 18.89 3.52
N ALA A 108 -22.99 17.57 3.33
CA ALA A 108 -23.83 16.61 4.04
C ALA A 108 -23.54 16.58 5.55
N LEU A 109 -22.27 16.68 5.95
CA LEU A 109 -21.83 16.83 7.34
C LEU A 109 -22.39 18.11 7.97
N ALA A 110 -22.31 19.25 7.28
CA ALA A 110 -22.88 20.51 7.76
C ALA A 110 -24.40 20.43 7.94
N ARG A 111 -25.13 19.82 6.99
CA ARG A 111 -26.58 19.60 7.11
C ARG A 111 -26.95 18.68 8.27
N ASN A 112 -26.24 17.56 8.42
CA ASN A 112 -26.55 16.54 9.42
C ASN A 112 -26.05 16.89 10.83
N PHE A 113 -25.09 17.80 10.96
CA PHE A 113 -24.47 18.21 12.22
C PHE A 113 -24.28 19.74 12.32
N PRO A 114 -25.38 20.53 12.28
CA PRO A 114 -25.31 22.00 12.24
C PRO A 114 -24.70 22.64 13.49
N GLN A 115 -24.55 21.90 14.59
CA GLN A 115 -23.86 22.35 15.80
C GLN A 115 -22.33 22.36 15.69
N VAL A 116 -21.76 21.75 14.63
CA VAL A 116 -20.30 21.70 14.43
C VAL A 116 -19.89 22.81 13.47
N GLU A 117 -19.30 23.88 14.01
CA GLU A 117 -18.82 25.06 13.25
C GLU A 117 -17.99 24.68 12.01
N LYS A 118 -17.07 23.72 12.16
CA LYS A 118 -16.18 23.31 11.07
C LYS A 118 -15.63 21.90 11.26
N PHE A 119 -15.93 21.03 10.30
CA PHE A 119 -15.28 19.73 10.13
C PHE A 119 -13.86 19.86 9.56
N ARG A 120 -12.98 18.90 9.87
CA ARG A 120 -11.58 18.89 9.43
C ARG A 120 -11.18 17.50 8.93
N TRP A 121 -10.86 17.41 7.65
CA TRP A 121 -10.31 16.19 7.05
C TRP A 121 -8.93 15.88 7.63
N ILE A 122 -8.77 14.71 8.24
CA ILE A 122 -7.45 14.20 8.66
C ILE A 122 -6.80 13.32 7.59
N HIS A 123 -7.61 12.81 6.65
CA HIS A 123 -7.18 12.09 5.46
C HIS A 123 -8.21 12.23 4.33
N GLN A 124 -7.90 11.67 3.17
CA GLN A 124 -8.76 11.68 1.99
C GLN A 124 -9.01 10.25 1.48
N LEU A 125 -10.11 10.08 0.76
CA LEU A 125 -10.39 8.94 -0.11
C LEU A 125 -10.66 9.49 -1.53
N ASP A 126 -10.30 8.73 -2.57
CA ASP A 126 -10.65 9.08 -3.94
C ASP A 126 -12.19 9.16 -4.10
N PHE A 127 -12.65 9.96 -5.07
CA PHE A 127 -14.08 10.11 -5.41
C PHE A 127 -14.82 8.77 -5.51
N THR A 128 -14.29 7.86 -6.34
CA THR A 128 -14.86 6.52 -6.62
C THR A 128 -14.65 5.51 -5.49
N THR A 129 -13.68 5.73 -4.59
CA THR A 129 -13.37 4.81 -3.48
C THR A 129 -14.37 4.99 -2.35
N SER A 130 -15.01 3.90 -1.93
CA SER A 130 -15.89 3.88 -0.76
C SER A 130 -15.15 3.54 0.54
N GLY A 131 -15.83 3.60 1.69
CA GLY A 131 -15.34 3.04 2.97
C GLY A 131 -14.99 4.06 4.05
N VAL A 132 -14.26 3.60 5.05
CA VAL A 132 -14.00 4.34 6.29
C VAL A 132 -13.29 5.68 6.03
N CYS A 133 -13.97 6.75 6.40
CA CYS A 133 -13.47 8.11 6.40
C CYS A 133 -13.59 8.70 7.80
N VAL A 134 -12.46 9.11 8.38
CA VAL A 134 -12.39 9.73 9.70
C VAL A 134 -12.29 11.26 9.55
N VAL A 135 -13.10 11.99 10.31
CA VAL A 135 -13.21 13.45 10.26
C VAL A 135 -13.06 14.02 11.66
N GLY A 136 -12.16 15.00 11.84
CA GLY A 136 -12.00 15.69 13.11
C GLY A 136 -13.10 16.75 13.32
N VAL A 137 -13.80 16.66 14.45
CA VAL A 137 -14.84 17.62 14.88
C VAL A 137 -14.19 18.91 15.38
N ASN A 138 -13.15 18.78 16.21
CA ASN A 138 -12.44 19.91 16.81
C ASN A 138 -10.98 20.04 16.29
N LYS A 139 -10.29 21.12 16.66
CA LYS A 139 -8.93 21.43 16.19
C LYS A 139 -7.90 20.42 16.71
N ASP A 140 -8.00 20.00 17.98
CA ASP A 140 -7.07 19.08 18.63
C ASP A 140 -7.11 17.68 18.00
N ALA A 141 -8.30 17.11 17.86
CA ALA A 141 -8.53 15.80 17.28
C ALA A 141 -8.02 15.75 15.83
N ALA A 142 -8.29 16.81 15.05
CA ALA A 142 -7.77 16.96 13.71
C ALA A 142 -6.23 17.06 13.68
N ALA A 143 -5.63 17.84 14.58
CA ALA A 143 -4.17 17.98 14.67
C ALA A 143 -3.49 16.66 15.07
N THR A 144 -4.05 15.90 16.02
CA THR A 144 -3.58 14.55 16.38
C THR A 144 -3.70 13.61 15.19
N GLY A 145 -4.85 13.53 14.52
CA GLY A 145 -5.05 12.69 13.34
C GLY A 145 -4.03 12.99 12.24
N CYS A 146 -3.95 14.25 11.81
CA CYS A 146 -2.97 14.70 10.80
C CYS A 146 -1.51 14.43 11.20
N ARG A 147 -1.18 14.47 12.49
CA ARG A 147 0.16 14.10 12.98
C ARG A 147 0.41 12.60 12.85
N LEU A 148 -0.54 11.75 13.25
CA LEU A 148 -0.39 10.29 13.14
C LEU A 148 -0.20 9.85 11.67
N PHE A 149 -0.93 10.46 10.73
CA PHE A 149 -0.69 10.25 9.29
C PHE A 149 0.72 10.68 8.84
N ARG A 150 1.20 11.83 9.31
CA ARG A 150 2.54 12.36 9.01
C ARG A 150 3.67 11.49 9.58
N GLU A 151 3.46 10.94 10.77
CA GLU A 151 4.39 10.06 11.50
C GLU A 151 4.27 8.57 11.10
N LYS A 152 3.50 8.26 10.04
CA LYS A 152 3.20 6.90 9.54
C LYS A 152 2.61 5.96 10.60
N GLN A 153 1.98 6.49 11.65
CA GLN A 153 1.33 5.73 12.72
C GLN A 153 -0.10 5.28 12.36
N VAL A 154 -0.44 5.20 11.07
CA VAL A 154 -1.77 4.82 10.60
C VAL A 154 -1.68 3.60 9.70
N GLN A 155 -2.32 2.52 10.12
CA GLN A 155 -2.53 1.34 9.29
C GLN A 155 -3.87 1.45 8.58
N LYS A 156 -3.93 1.01 7.33
CA LYS A 156 -5.12 1.04 6.49
C LYS A 156 -5.23 -0.26 5.72
N GLU A 157 -6.43 -0.79 5.65
CA GLU A 157 -6.76 -2.02 4.94
C GLU A 157 -7.96 -1.76 4.04
N TYR A 158 -7.85 -2.23 2.81
CA TYR A 158 -8.85 -2.02 1.78
C TYR A 158 -9.28 -3.38 1.24
N LEU A 159 -10.58 -3.55 1.02
CA LEU A 159 -11.08 -4.64 0.20
C LEU A 159 -11.21 -4.16 -1.23
N ALA A 160 -10.89 -5.02 -2.19
CA ALA A 160 -11.18 -4.79 -3.59
C ALA A 160 -11.65 -6.07 -4.29
N VAL A 161 -12.44 -5.91 -5.35
CA VAL A 161 -12.67 -6.97 -6.33
C VAL A 161 -11.89 -6.60 -7.59
N VAL A 162 -11.05 -7.51 -8.06
CA VAL A 162 -10.24 -7.36 -9.27
C VAL A 162 -10.69 -8.33 -10.35
N ARG A 163 -10.49 -7.93 -11.62
CA ARG A 163 -10.74 -8.77 -12.79
C ARG A 163 -9.66 -9.85 -12.90
N GLY A 164 -10.05 -11.05 -13.34
CA GLY A 164 -9.21 -12.24 -13.39
C GLY A 164 -9.21 -13.04 -12.09
N HIS A 165 -8.81 -14.31 -12.16
CA HIS A 165 -8.51 -15.15 -10.99
C HIS A 165 -7.03 -14.99 -10.61
N LEU A 166 -6.74 -14.07 -9.69
CA LEU A 166 -5.40 -13.89 -9.13
C LEU A 166 -5.07 -15.11 -8.24
N PRO A 167 -4.04 -15.92 -8.55
CA PRO A 167 -3.77 -17.16 -7.82
C PRO A 167 -3.63 -16.95 -6.30
N PHE A 168 -4.05 -17.94 -5.52
CA PHE A 168 -3.89 -17.88 -4.06
C PHE A 168 -2.42 -17.94 -3.61
N ASN A 169 -1.55 -18.48 -4.46
CA ASN A 169 -0.11 -18.58 -4.27
C ASN A 169 0.59 -17.61 -5.24
N PRO A 170 1.32 -16.59 -4.76
CA PRO A 170 2.02 -15.65 -5.63
C PRO A 170 3.02 -16.30 -6.59
N ALA A 171 3.61 -17.45 -6.25
CA ALA A 171 4.56 -18.16 -7.12
C ALA A 171 3.92 -18.66 -8.43
N GLU A 172 2.60 -18.81 -8.48
CA GLU A 172 1.83 -19.22 -9.67
C GLU A 172 1.43 -18.01 -10.55
N SER A 173 1.87 -16.81 -10.20
CA SER A 173 1.47 -15.55 -10.84
C SER A 173 2.67 -14.81 -11.42
N VAL A 174 2.48 -14.25 -12.61
CA VAL A 174 3.40 -13.30 -13.24
C VAL A 174 2.73 -11.93 -13.41
N ASP A 175 3.53 -10.87 -13.49
CA ASP A 175 3.07 -9.53 -13.81
C ASP A 175 2.83 -9.32 -15.32
N THR A 176 2.48 -8.10 -15.73
CA THR A 176 2.25 -7.76 -17.15
C THR A 176 3.50 -7.79 -18.03
N ALA A 177 4.69 -7.90 -17.44
CA ALA A 177 5.96 -8.10 -18.14
C ALA A 177 6.42 -9.57 -18.14
N GLY A 178 5.64 -10.49 -17.55
CA GLY A 178 5.98 -11.91 -17.43
C GLY A 178 6.97 -12.23 -16.30
N LEU A 179 7.23 -11.28 -15.39
CA LEU A 179 8.10 -11.52 -14.24
C LEU A 179 7.32 -12.19 -13.09
N PRO A 180 7.89 -13.16 -12.36
CA PRO A 180 7.25 -13.78 -11.21
C PRO A 180 6.82 -12.75 -10.15
N ALA A 181 5.63 -12.94 -9.59
CA ALA A 181 5.10 -12.04 -8.58
C ALA A 181 5.96 -12.09 -7.30
N LYS A 182 6.34 -10.92 -6.79
CA LYS A 182 7.06 -10.82 -5.51
C LYS A 182 6.14 -11.24 -4.37
N ALA A 183 6.67 -12.08 -3.49
CA ALA A 183 5.95 -12.71 -2.40
C ALA A 183 6.59 -12.39 -1.04
N CYS A 184 5.84 -12.61 0.04
CA CYS A 184 6.39 -12.71 1.39
C CYS A 184 5.46 -13.51 2.28
N THR A 185 5.99 -14.45 3.06
CA THR A 185 5.18 -15.22 4.03
C THR A 185 4.78 -14.34 5.23
N PHE A 186 3.68 -14.67 5.90
CA PHE A 186 3.12 -13.83 6.95
C PHE A 186 4.09 -13.57 8.13
N SER A 187 4.85 -14.58 8.56
CA SER A 187 5.90 -14.48 9.59
C SER A 187 7.01 -13.49 9.21
N LYS A 188 7.41 -13.48 7.94
CA LYS A 188 8.48 -12.63 7.40
C LYS A 188 8.00 -11.21 7.06
N LEU A 189 6.69 -10.99 6.93
CA LEU A 189 6.08 -9.71 6.56
C LEU A 189 6.46 -8.56 7.51
N GLY A 190 6.56 -8.82 8.82
CA GLY A 190 6.98 -7.81 9.80
C GLY A 190 8.42 -7.33 9.58
N LEU A 191 9.31 -8.25 9.25
CA LEU A 191 10.73 -7.98 8.93
C LEU A 191 10.86 -7.23 7.60
N LEU A 192 10.06 -7.60 6.59
CA LEU A 192 10.01 -6.92 5.30
C LEU A 192 9.61 -5.45 5.44
N ILE A 193 8.56 -5.17 6.22
CA ILE A 193 8.08 -3.80 6.49
C ILE A 193 9.18 -2.97 7.16
N GLN A 194 9.87 -3.54 8.17
CA GLN A 194 10.98 -2.86 8.86
C GLN A 194 12.15 -2.53 7.93
N ASP A 195 12.53 -3.44 7.03
CA ASP A 195 13.60 -3.19 6.06
C ASP A 195 13.19 -2.11 5.05
N MET A 196 11.94 -2.16 4.55
CA MET A 196 11.42 -1.14 3.64
C MET A 196 11.39 0.26 4.29
N GLU A 197 11.01 0.35 5.57
CA GLU A 197 11.07 1.60 6.31
C GLU A 197 12.51 2.11 6.47
N GLU A 198 13.48 1.24 6.77
CA GLU A 198 14.88 1.63 6.92
C GLU A 198 15.49 2.06 5.58
N MET A 199 15.21 1.36 4.48
CA MET A 199 15.61 1.77 3.13
C MET A 199 15.01 3.12 2.74
N GLU A 200 13.75 3.39 3.11
CA GLU A 200 13.14 4.71 2.92
C GLU A 200 13.78 5.79 3.81
N ARG A 201 14.21 5.46 5.04
CA ARG A 201 14.98 6.38 5.91
C ARG A 201 16.34 6.72 5.30
N LEU A 202 17.09 5.73 4.83
CA LEU A 202 18.39 5.92 4.15
C LEU A 202 18.22 6.83 2.93
N ARG A 203 17.21 6.58 2.08
CA ARG A 203 16.87 7.43 0.93
C ARG A 203 16.48 8.86 1.33
N ASN A 204 15.83 9.06 2.48
CA ASN A 204 15.45 10.38 2.97
C ASN A 204 16.61 11.14 3.66
N GLN A 205 17.54 10.45 4.33
CA GLN A 205 18.71 11.07 4.97
C GLN A 205 19.60 11.83 3.98
N GLN A 206 19.57 11.45 2.69
CA GLN A 206 20.20 12.20 1.58
C GLN A 206 19.80 13.68 1.51
N ARG A 207 18.64 14.06 2.05
CA ARG A 207 18.15 15.44 2.04
C ARG A 207 18.71 16.32 3.17
N GLY A 208 19.51 15.78 4.10
CA GLY A 208 19.81 16.50 5.34
C GLY A 208 21.18 16.33 5.99
N SER A 209 22.07 15.39 5.61
CA SER A 209 23.33 15.22 6.34
C SER A 209 24.55 14.79 5.52
N ARG A 210 25.72 15.29 5.95
CA ARG A 210 27.08 14.97 5.42
C ARG A 210 27.66 13.67 6.00
N ALA A 211 26.94 12.99 6.90
CA ALA A 211 27.42 11.79 7.57
C ALA A 211 27.73 10.67 6.55
N HIS A 212 29.03 10.39 6.33
CA HIS A 212 29.46 9.20 5.62
C HIS A 212 29.11 7.98 6.46
N GLN A 213 28.06 7.24 6.07
CA GLN A 213 27.84 5.91 6.64
C GLN A 213 29.00 5.01 6.23
N LYS A 214 29.57 4.28 7.20
CA LYS A 214 30.66 3.32 6.97
C LYS A 214 30.15 1.99 6.40
N THR A 215 29.18 2.05 5.49
CA THR A 215 28.61 0.86 4.84
C THR A 215 29.48 0.51 3.64
N PRO A 216 30.03 -0.72 3.55
CA PRO A 216 30.79 -1.14 2.36
C PRO A 216 29.96 -0.98 1.09
N GLY A 217 30.58 -0.47 0.02
CA GLY A 217 29.90 -0.22 -1.27
C GLY A 217 29.03 1.04 -1.33
N TYR A 218 28.84 1.78 -0.23
CA TYR A 218 28.04 3.02 -0.25
C TYR A 218 28.67 4.09 -1.16
N PRO A 219 27.93 4.68 -2.12
CA PRO A 219 28.51 5.60 -3.09
C PRO A 219 28.93 6.94 -2.47
N ARG A 220 29.94 7.58 -3.07
CA ARG A 220 30.49 8.85 -2.60
C ARG A 220 29.51 9.99 -2.84
N GLY A 221 29.13 10.69 -1.77
CA GLY A 221 28.13 11.75 -1.78
C GLY A 221 28.41 12.92 -2.74
N VAL A 222 27.33 13.61 -3.12
CA VAL A 222 27.32 14.72 -4.09
C VAL A 222 28.35 15.81 -3.77
N ARG A 223 29.13 16.18 -4.78
CA ARG A 223 30.07 17.30 -4.75
C ARG A 223 29.42 18.56 -5.32
N HIS A 224 29.67 19.67 -4.66
CA HIS A 224 29.12 20.98 -5.01
C HIS A 224 30.18 21.79 -5.76
N GLY A 225 29.80 22.83 -6.53
CA GLY A 225 30.73 23.61 -7.36
C GLY A 225 32.04 24.02 -6.65
N PRO A 226 32.00 24.65 -5.47
CA PRO A 226 33.20 24.98 -4.70
C PRO A 226 34.06 23.76 -4.32
N ASN A 227 33.44 22.64 -3.96
CA ASN A 227 34.17 21.41 -3.63
C ASN A 227 34.89 20.86 -4.88
N LEU A 228 34.21 20.85 -6.03
CA LEU A 228 34.81 20.40 -7.30
C LEU A 228 35.99 21.26 -7.70
N PHE A 229 35.87 22.59 -7.60
CA PHE A 229 36.97 23.52 -7.81
C PHE A 229 38.18 23.21 -6.91
N THR A 230 37.97 23.07 -5.59
CA THR A 230 39.07 22.72 -4.66
C THR A 230 39.65 21.32 -4.93
N MET A 231 38.85 20.37 -5.46
CA MET A 231 39.34 19.04 -5.84
C MET A 231 40.20 19.07 -7.10
N GLU A 232 39.88 19.94 -8.07
CA GLU A 232 40.62 20.15 -9.31
C GLU A 232 41.99 20.77 -9.01
N GLN A 233 42.02 21.81 -8.16
CA GLN A 233 43.26 22.38 -7.61
C GLN A 233 44.10 21.34 -6.85
N ALA A 234 43.47 20.56 -5.96
CA ALA A 234 44.14 19.51 -5.20
C ALA A 234 44.63 18.34 -6.07
N GLN A 235 44.06 18.13 -7.26
CA GLN A 235 44.56 17.15 -8.23
C GLN A 235 45.83 17.66 -8.90
N LEU A 236 45.85 18.88 -9.42
CA LEU A 236 47.04 19.49 -10.02
C LEU A 236 48.23 19.50 -9.02
N LEU A 237 47.96 19.85 -7.76
CA LEU A 237 48.97 19.81 -6.69
C LEU A 237 49.48 18.39 -6.34
N ARG A 238 48.73 17.32 -6.64
CA ARG A 238 49.21 15.93 -6.52
C ARG A 238 50.01 15.51 -7.76
N GLU A 239 49.59 15.92 -8.95
CA GLU A 239 50.32 15.66 -10.20
C GLU A 239 51.71 16.32 -10.20
N SER A 240 51.87 17.44 -9.49
CA SER A 240 53.14 18.15 -9.33
C SER A 240 54.01 17.69 -8.14
N GLN A 241 53.57 16.69 -7.37
CA GLN A 241 54.29 16.20 -6.19
C GLN A 241 54.77 14.77 -6.41
N GLU A 242 56.09 14.55 -6.39
CA GLU A 242 56.62 13.20 -6.15
C GLU A 242 56.16 12.73 -4.77
N HIS A 243 55.41 11.62 -4.70
CA HIS A 243 54.97 11.04 -3.43
C HIS A 243 56.09 10.24 -2.75
N PRO A 244 56.55 10.62 -1.54
CA PRO A 244 57.50 9.84 -0.76
C PRO A 244 56.76 9.16 0.40
N ARG A 245 56.12 8.00 0.17
CA ARG A 245 55.59 7.17 1.27
C ARG A 245 55.68 5.67 1.01
N GLY A 246 56.48 5.01 1.85
CA GLY A 246 56.22 3.69 2.43
C GLY A 246 56.31 2.50 1.46
N GLU A 247 57.34 1.67 1.66
CA GLU A 247 57.44 0.37 0.99
C GLU A 247 56.21 -0.51 1.28
N VAL A 248 55.40 -0.77 0.26
CA VAL A 248 54.58 -1.97 0.17
C VAL A 248 54.93 -2.65 -1.15
N ARG A 249 55.45 -3.87 -1.09
CA ARG A 249 55.92 -4.62 -2.25
C ARG A 249 54.79 -4.90 -3.24
N GLY A 250 55.04 -4.64 -4.53
CA GLY A 250 54.36 -5.34 -5.62
C GLY A 250 53.34 -4.55 -6.45
N SER A 251 53.74 -3.43 -7.05
CA SER A 251 53.17 -2.98 -8.33
C SER A 251 54.09 -1.97 -9.02
N SER A 252 54.67 -2.34 -10.16
CA SER A 252 55.53 -1.47 -10.95
C SER A 252 54.69 -0.59 -11.89
N ASN A 253 54.36 0.63 -11.46
CA ASN A 253 54.07 1.75 -12.35
C ASN A 253 54.43 3.06 -11.65
N ARG A 254 55.55 3.66 -12.08
CA ARG A 254 56.10 4.89 -11.53
C ARG A 254 55.52 6.05 -12.34
N ALA A 255 54.56 6.78 -11.77
CA ALA A 255 54.11 8.04 -12.37
C ALA A 255 55.16 9.12 -12.08
N GLU A 256 55.78 9.67 -13.12
CA GLU A 256 56.70 10.80 -13.01
C GLU A 256 55.91 12.07 -12.68
N ALA A 257 56.48 12.94 -11.83
CA ALA A 257 55.83 14.19 -11.47
C ALA A 257 55.77 15.14 -12.67
N ARG A 258 54.60 15.74 -12.90
CA ARG A 258 54.33 16.63 -14.02
C ARG A 258 54.62 18.08 -13.63
N GLU A 259 55.48 18.75 -14.39
CA GLU A 259 55.63 20.21 -14.26
C GLU A 259 54.32 20.91 -14.67
N LEU A 260 53.79 21.75 -13.78
CA LEU A 260 52.59 22.55 -14.04
C LEU A 260 52.95 23.79 -14.85
N THR A 261 52.07 24.14 -15.80
CA THR A 261 52.20 25.40 -16.54
C THR A 261 52.02 26.61 -15.63
N PRO A 262 52.53 27.80 -16.01
CA PRO A 262 52.32 29.02 -15.23
C PRO A 262 50.83 29.34 -14.97
N ALA A 263 49.94 28.99 -15.90
CA ALA A 263 48.50 29.14 -15.77
C ALA A 263 47.90 28.16 -14.73
N GLU A 264 48.30 26.89 -14.75
CA GLU A 264 47.89 25.91 -13.73
C GLU A 264 48.41 26.29 -12.33
N LEU A 265 49.65 26.77 -12.23
CA LEU A 265 50.21 27.25 -10.97
C LEU A 265 49.47 28.47 -10.42
N ALA A 266 49.04 29.40 -11.28
CA ALA A 266 48.19 30.52 -10.89
C ALA A 266 46.81 30.02 -10.42
N PHE A 267 46.19 29.10 -11.18
CA PHE A 267 44.90 28.50 -10.86
C PHE A 267 44.88 27.80 -9.49
N THR A 268 45.94 27.08 -9.10
CA THR A 268 46.03 26.44 -7.77
C THR A 268 46.01 27.42 -6.58
N LYS A 269 46.21 28.73 -6.83
CA LYS A 269 46.20 29.79 -5.80
C LYS A 269 44.91 30.62 -5.78
N MET A 270 44.02 30.44 -6.75
CA MET A 270 42.74 31.15 -6.82
C MET A 270 41.76 30.67 -5.75
N THR A 271 40.84 31.53 -5.33
CA THR A 271 39.67 31.17 -4.53
C THR A 271 38.42 31.05 -5.40
N TRP A 272 37.38 30.42 -4.86
CA TRP A 272 36.06 30.35 -5.53
C TRP A 272 35.49 31.73 -5.88
N HIS A 273 35.83 32.79 -5.14
CA HIS A 273 35.31 34.12 -5.40
C HIS A 273 35.94 34.77 -6.63
N ASP A 274 37.20 34.44 -6.93
CA ASP A 274 37.99 35.02 -8.02
C ASP A 274 37.56 34.51 -9.42
N LEU A 275 36.79 33.43 -9.47
CA LEU A 275 36.21 32.90 -10.71
C LEU A 275 35.17 33.85 -11.31
N THR A 276 35.12 33.91 -12.64
CA THR A 276 34.04 34.54 -13.41
C THR A 276 32.68 33.85 -13.19
N LYS A 277 31.60 34.48 -13.67
CA LYS A 277 30.25 33.90 -13.59
C LYS A 277 30.14 32.64 -14.46
N GLU A 278 30.83 32.64 -15.59
CA GLU A 278 30.90 31.61 -16.61
C GLU A 278 31.62 30.37 -16.05
N GLU A 279 32.78 30.55 -15.41
CA GLU A 279 33.50 29.47 -14.73
C GLU A 279 32.71 28.88 -13.55
N LYS A 280 32.08 29.73 -12.72
CA LYS A 280 31.14 29.29 -11.67
C LYS A 280 29.96 28.51 -12.26
N GLY A 281 29.50 28.89 -13.45
CA GLY A 281 28.51 28.16 -14.25
C GLY A 281 28.99 26.74 -14.60
N ALA A 282 30.17 26.62 -15.21
CA ALA A 282 30.76 25.33 -15.57
C ALA A 282 30.95 24.40 -14.35
N TYR A 283 31.38 24.92 -13.20
CA TYR A 283 31.44 24.14 -11.96
C TYR A 283 30.06 23.76 -11.39
N THR A 284 29.04 24.57 -11.63
CA THR A 284 27.65 24.27 -11.26
C THR A 284 27.07 23.17 -12.16
N GLU A 285 27.40 23.17 -13.46
CA GLU A 285 27.06 22.10 -14.39
C GLU A 285 27.78 20.79 -14.04
N LYS A 286 29.10 20.84 -13.79
CA LYS A 286 29.87 19.70 -13.25
C LYS A 286 29.23 19.15 -11.96
N ALA A 287 28.78 20.01 -11.05
CA ALA A 287 28.10 19.61 -9.80
C ALA A 287 26.71 19.00 -10.03
N ASN A 288 25.94 19.51 -11.01
CA ASN A 288 24.66 18.93 -11.40
C ASN A 288 24.86 17.54 -12.04
N ALA A 289 25.87 17.36 -12.89
CA ALA A 289 26.23 16.05 -13.44
C ALA A 289 26.71 15.08 -12.34
N ASP A 290 27.53 15.55 -11.39
CA ASP A 290 27.98 14.78 -10.23
C ASP A 290 26.81 14.30 -9.36
N LYS A 291 25.81 15.18 -9.16
CA LYS A 291 24.56 14.87 -8.48
C LYS A 291 23.75 13.80 -9.21
N GLN A 292 23.61 13.89 -10.54
CA GLN A 292 22.89 12.87 -11.31
C GLN A 292 23.60 11.51 -11.27
N ARG A 293 24.94 11.49 -11.39
CA ARG A 293 25.74 10.26 -11.23
C ARG A 293 25.51 9.64 -9.85
N PHE A 294 25.63 10.42 -8.78
CA PHE A 294 25.41 9.92 -7.42
C PHE A 294 23.98 9.40 -7.20
N LEU A 295 22.96 10.08 -7.73
CA LEU A 295 21.57 9.61 -7.63
C LEU A 295 21.37 8.26 -8.33
N LYS A 296 22.02 8.04 -9.49
CA LYS A 296 22.03 6.76 -10.18
C LYS A 296 22.76 5.68 -9.38
N GLU A 297 24.02 5.91 -9.02
CA GLU A 297 24.86 5.00 -8.22
C GLU A 297 24.17 4.60 -6.90
N PHE A 298 23.49 5.53 -6.24
CA PHE A 298 22.77 5.27 -4.99
C PHE A 298 21.46 4.51 -5.19
N SER A 299 20.74 4.74 -6.29
CA SER A 299 19.56 3.93 -6.61
C SER A 299 19.98 2.48 -6.84
N GLU A 300 21.02 2.25 -7.65
CA GLU A 300 21.62 0.93 -7.90
C GLU A 300 22.09 0.24 -6.60
N PHE A 301 22.75 0.99 -5.70
CA PHE A 301 23.15 0.48 -4.38
C PHE A 301 21.95 0.06 -3.51
N LEU A 302 20.89 0.87 -3.44
CA LEU A 302 19.70 0.52 -2.67
C LEU A 302 19.00 -0.74 -3.24
N SER A 303 18.95 -0.89 -4.56
CA SER A 303 18.40 -2.08 -5.20
C SER A 303 19.20 -3.34 -4.87
N GLN A 304 20.53 -3.25 -4.92
CA GLN A 304 21.43 -4.34 -4.54
C GLN A 304 21.28 -4.72 -3.05
N GLU A 305 21.25 -3.73 -2.15
CA GLU A 305 21.06 -3.99 -0.71
C GLU A 305 19.69 -4.61 -0.39
N LYS A 306 18.64 -4.20 -1.12
CA LYS A 306 17.29 -4.77 -1.00
C LYS A 306 17.26 -6.24 -1.42
N VAL A 307 17.86 -6.59 -2.56
CA VAL A 307 18.03 -8.00 -2.98
C VAL A 307 18.87 -8.77 -1.96
N ARG A 308 20.00 -8.21 -1.51
CA ARG A 308 20.87 -8.84 -0.50
C ARG A 308 20.14 -9.10 0.83
N LEU A 309 19.26 -8.20 1.27
CA LEU A 309 18.40 -8.39 2.44
C LEU A 309 17.33 -9.46 2.18
N ALA A 310 16.70 -9.46 1.01
CA ALA A 310 15.69 -10.44 0.62
C ALA A 310 16.25 -11.87 0.58
N CYS A 311 17.42 -12.08 -0.04
CA CYS A 311 18.11 -13.37 -0.01
C CYS A 311 18.52 -13.75 1.43
N LYS A 312 19.09 -12.82 2.21
CA LYS A 312 19.54 -13.07 3.59
C LYS A 312 18.40 -13.50 4.53
N ARG A 313 17.19 -12.93 4.33
CA ARG A 313 16.01 -13.20 5.16
C ARG A 313 14.99 -14.15 4.52
N LYS A 314 15.31 -14.70 3.35
CA LYS A 314 14.45 -15.61 2.57
C LYS A 314 13.03 -15.07 2.36
N TYR A 315 12.92 -13.82 1.89
CA TYR A 315 11.62 -13.25 1.54
C TYR A 315 11.03 -13.87 0.26
N GLU A 316 11.90 -14.23 -0.68
CA GLU A 316 11.54 -14.61 -2.06
C GLU A 316 11.40 -16.12 -2.27
N SER A 317 11.86 -16.95 -1.33
CA SER A 317 11.82 -18.41 -1.46
C SER A 317 10.74 -19.07 -0.60
N PHE A 318 9.90 -19.86 -1.26
CA PHE A 318 9.12 -20.96 -0.69
C PHE A 318 9.88 -22.29 -0.88
N ASP A 319 11.21 -22.24 -0.94
CA ASP A 319 12.09 -23.41 -1.14
C ASP A 319 12.27 -24.16 0.19
N GLY A 320 11.14 -24.64 0.72
CA GLY A 320 11.03 -25.46 1.92
C GLY A 320 10.15 -26.67 1.63
N GLU A 321 10.73 -27.70 1.01
CA GLU A 321 10.11 -29.04 0.97
C GLU A 321 9.99 -29.66 2.39
N ASP A 322 10.66 -29.07 3.38
CA ASP A 322 10.58 -29.43 4.80
C ASP A 322 9.96 -28.31 5.66
N SER A 323 9.18 -28.75 6.66
CA SER A 323 8.65 -28.02 7.83
C SER A 323 7.37 -27.18 7.69
N GLU A 324 6.86 -26.76 8.84
CA GLU A 324 5.51 -26.22 9.09
C GLU A 324 5.17 -24.91 8.34
N GLU A 325 6.14 -24.27 7.68
CA GLU A 325 5.96 -23.05 6.87
C GLU A 325 5.14 -23.28 5.59
N ALA A 326 5.02 -24.54 5.10
CA ALA A 326 4.35 -24.84 3.83
C ALA A 326 2.84 -24.50 3.77
N ASN A 327 2.19 -24.30 4.93
CA ASN A 327 0.79 -23.87 5.01
C ASN A 327 0.65 -22.39 5.46
N GLU A 328 1.75 -21.63 5.54
CA GLU A 328 1.68 -20.22 5.93
C GLU A 328 1.04 -19.35 4.83
N PRO A 329 0.08 -18.45 5.16
CA PRO A 329 -0.46 -17.52 4.19
C PRO A 329 0.63 -16.63 3.57
N VAL A 330 0.80 -16.73 2.26
CA VAL A 330 1.73 -15.91 1.49
C VAL A 330 1.01 -14.66 0.96
N ALA A 331 1.65 -13.51 1.12
CA ALA A 331 1.17 -12.24 0.58
C ALA A 331 1.89 -11.88 -0.72
N TYR A 332 1.16 -11.31 -1.67
CA TYR A 332 1.74 -10.54 -2.78
C TYR A 332 2.37 -9.24 -2.27
N VAL A 333 3.51 -8.87 -2.82
CA VAL A 333 4.26 -7.66 -2.47
C VAL A 333 4.46 -6.80 -3.73
N PHE A 334 3.48 -5.95 -4.00
CA PHE A 334 3.57 -4.99 -5.12
C PHE A 334 4.43 -3.80 -4.69
N ASP A 335 5.72 -3.85 -5.02
CA ASP A 335 6.72 -2.86 -4.63
C ASP A 335 7.30 -2.10 -5.84
N ALA A 336 6.39 -1.41 -6.54
CA ALA A 336 6.66 -0.66 -7.75
C ALA A 336 6.62 0.85 -7.45
N PRO A 337 7.71 1.63 -7.68
CA PRO A 337 7.71 3.08 -7.49
C PRO A 337 6.61 3.78 -8.30
N ILE A 338 6.05 4.87 -7.78
CA ILE A 338 5.00 5.64 -8.47
C ILE A 338 5.50 7.03 -8.84
N ILE A 339 5.28 7.40 -10.11
CA ILE A 339 5.49 8.74 -10.65
C ILE A 339 4.15 9.48 -10.67
N GLU A 340 4.18 10.71 -10.16
CA GLU A 340 3.09 11.67 -10.29
C GLU A 340 3.37 12.53 -11.54
N PRO A 341 2.50 12.51 -12.57
CA PRO A 341 2.72 13.30 -13.79
C PRO A 341 2.75 14.80 -13.46
N HIS A 342 3.60 15.54 -14.17
CA HIS A 342 3.74 16.97 -13.94
C HIS A 342 2.44 17.71 -14.30
N ARG A 343 1.95 18.61 -13.43
CA ARG A 343 0.62 19.23 -13.55
C ARG A 343 0.37 19.95 -14.87
N SER A 344 1.42 20.44 -15.53
CA SER A 344 1.33 21.12 -16.84
C SER A 344 1.03 20.20 -18.02
N THR A 345 1.13 18.87 -17.88
CA THR A 345 0.86 17.94 -18.99
C THR A 345 -0.62 17.67 -19.21
N GLY A 346 -1.50 18.08 -18.29
CA GLY A 346 -2.91 17.72 -18.27
C GLY A 346 -3.20 16.25 -17.93
N VAL A 347 -2.17 15.38 -17.88
CA VAL A 347 -2.32 13.96 -17.58
C VAL A 347 -2.55 13.76 -16.08
N PHE A 348 -3.73 13.26 -15.72
CA PHE A 348 -4.08 12.97 -14.32
C PHE A 348 -3.68 11.55 -13.87
N ARG A 349 -3.44 10.64 -14.82
CA ARG A 349 -3.14 9.21 -14.58
C ARG A 349 -1.71 9.05 -14.04
N MET A 350 -1.60 8.51 -12.82
CA MET A 350 -0.33 8.10 -12.21
C MET A 350 0.34 6.99 -13.02
N LEU A 351 1.67 6.96 -13.02
CA LEU A 351 2.48 5.98 -13.77
C LEU A 351 3.35 5.16 -12.80
N VAL A 352 3.67 3.92 -13.18
CA VAL A 352 4.75 3.16 -12.53
C VAL A 352 6.08 3.72 -13.02
N GLY A 353 7.01 3.94 -12.10
CA GLY A 353 8.37 4.38 -12.39
C GLY A 353 9.39 3.26 -12.21
N THR A 354 10.51 3.41 -12.88
CA THR A 354 11.68 2.55 -12.77
C THR A 354 12.59 3.03 -11.62
N GLU A 355 13.59 2.22 -11.27
CA GLU A 355 14.57 2.59 -10.24
C GLU A 355 15.48 3.75 -10.68
N THR A 356 15.57 4.02 -12.00
CA THR A 356 16.30 5.19 -12.54
C THR A 356 15.48 6.49 -12.51
N ASP A 357 14.17 6.44 -12.28
CA ASP A 357 13.31 7.62 -12.30
C ASP A 357 13.45 8.45 -11.02
N THR A 358 14.21 9.54 -11.10
CA THR A 358 14.43 10.48 -9.97
C THR A 358 13.14 11.12 -9.43
N ALA A 359 12.07 11.16 -10.23
CA ALA A 359 10.74 11.62 -9.83
C ALA A 359 9.88 10.52 -9.15
N ALA A 360 10.26 9.24 -9.27
CA ALA A 360 9.49 8.13 -8.74
C ALA A 360 9.64 8.00 -7.22
N LYS A 361 8.50 7.94 -6.53
CA LYS A 361 8.42 7.84 -5.07
C LYS A 361 8.15 6.39 -4.69
N GLN A 362 8.90 5.84 -3.73
CA GLN A 362 8.68 4.47 -3.27
C GLN A 362 7.23 4.24 -2.83
N SER A 363 6.71 3.09 -3.19
CA SER A 363 5.32 2.72 -3.04
C SER A 363 5.24 1.20 -2.91
N THR A 364 4.78 0.72 -1.77
CA THR A 364 4.59 -0.71 -1.52
C THR A 364 3.16 -0.99 -1.07
N THR A 365 2.56 -2.02 -1.68
CA THR A 365 1.24 -2.54 -1.33
C THR A 365 1.38 -4.04 -1.07
N VAL A 366 0.97 -4.47 0.12
CA VAL A 366 0.83 -5.89 0.47
C VAL A 366 -0.59 -6.32 0.08
N CYS A 367 -0.73 -7.48 -0.56
CA CYS A 367 -2.02 -8.00 -1.03
C CYS A 367 -2.20 -9.46 -0.61
N PHE A 368 -3.40 -9.81 -0.13
CA PHE A 368 -3.82 -11.17 0.15
C PHE A 368 -5.05 -11.51 -0.68
N VAL A 369 -5.05 -12.69 -1.30
CA VAL A 369 -6.23 -13.24 -1.99
C VAL A 369 -7.19 -13.83 -0.96
N LEU A 370 -8.45 -13.39 -0.99
CA LEU A 370 -9.50 -13.82 -0.06
C LEU A 370 -10.45 -14.85 -0.65
N GLY A 371 -10.72 -14.80 -1.95
CA GLY A 371 -11.68 -15.69 -2.63
C GLY A 371 -11.81 -15.39 -4.12
N HIS A 372 -12.28 -16.37 -4.88
CA HIS A 372 -12.56 -16.31 -6.32
C HIS A 372 -14.06 -16.43 -6.58
N ALA A 373 -14.54 -15.78 -7.63
CA ALA A 373 -15.90 -15.95 -8.12
C ALA A 373 -16.00 -15.68 -9.62
N MET A 374 -17.20 -15.81 -10.16
CA MET A 374 -17.58 -15.30 -11.48
C MET A 374 -18.55 -14.13 -11.30
N TYR A 375 -18.21 -12.96 -11.83
CA TYR A 375 -19.08 -11.78 -11.83
C TYR A 375 -19.51 -11.45 -13.26
N LYS A 376 -20.81 -11.56 -13.53
CA LYS A 376 -21.40 -11.39 -14.87
C LYS A 376 -20.75 -12.28 -15.96
N GLY A 377 -20.33 -13.49 -15.58
CA GLY A 377 -19.68 -14.44 -16.50
C GLY A 377 -18.17 -14.25 -16.66
N GLU A 378 -17.57 -13.23 -16.05
CA GLU A 378 -16.11 -13.03 -16.03
C GLU A 378 -15.47 -13.48 -14.70
N PRO A 379 -14.24 -13.99 -14.71
CA PRO A 379 -13.51 -14.32 -13.48
C PRO A 379 -13.18 -13.06 -12.67
N VAL A 380 -13.38 -13.12 -11.36
CA VAL A 380 -12.98 -12.06 -10.42
C VAL A 380 -12.37 -12.64 -9.14
N THR A 381 -11.52 -11.84 -8.51
CA THR A 381 -10.90 -12.15 -7.22
C THR A 381 -11.16 -11.05 -6.21
N LYS A 382 -11.52 -11.44 -4.97
CA LYS A 382 -11.55 -10.52 -3.83
C LYS A 382 -10.19 -10.52 -3.15
N VAL A 383 -9.65 -9.32 -2.94
CA VAL A 383 -8.34 -9.10 -2.34
C VAL A 383 -8.43 -8.15 -1.16
N LEU A 384 -7.58 -8.40 -0.17
CA LEU A 384 -7.26 -7.48 0.91
C LEU A 384 -5.95 -6.76 0.58
N LEU A 385 -6.00 -5.43 0.49
CA LEU A 385 -4.88 -4.56 0.15
C LEU A 385 -4.47 -3.70 1.35
N ARG A 386 -3.20 -3.79 1.74
CA ARG A 386 -2.58 -2.95 2.77
C ARG A 386 -1.46 -2.09 2.15
N PRO A 387 -1.71 -0.81 1.85
CA PRO A 387 -0.66 0.09 1.38
C PRO A 387 0.24 0.52 2.56
N LEU A 388 1.55 0.27 2.45
CA LEU A 388 2.56 0.71 3.43
C LEU A 388 2.92 2.20 3.26
N ASN A 389 2.62 2.76 2.09
CA ASN A 389 2.77 4.18 1.79
C ASN A 389 1.41 4.83 1.48
N GLY A 390 1.44 6.10 1.05
CA GLY A 390 0.26 6.85 0.66
C GLY A 390 0.51 7.64 -0.63
N ARG A 391 0.59 6.95 -1.77
CA ARG A 391 0.60 7.62 -3.08
C ARG A 391 -0.82 7.69 -3.66
N ARG A 392 -1.12 8.72 -4.43
CA ARG A 392 -2.41 8.87 -5.13
C ARG A 392 -2.63 7.67 -6.05
N HIS A 393 -3.85 7.11 -6.04
CA HIS A 393 -4.24 5.93 -6.82
C HIS A 393 -3.35 4.68 -6.65
N GLN A 394 -2.56 4.57 -5.57
CA GLN A 394 -1.54 3.52 -5.41
C GLN A 394 -2.08 2.10 -5.63
N LEU A 395 -3.17 1.75 -4.94
CA LEU A 395 -3.76 0.42 -4.99
C LEU A 395 -4.24 0.06 -6.41
N ARG A 396 -4.94 1.01 -7.03
CA ARG A 396 -5.52 0.93 -8.37
C ARG A 396 -4.44 0.67 -9.43
N LEU A 397 -3.36 1.45 -9.38
CA LEU A 397 -2.23 1.34 -10.29
C LEU A 397 -1.43 0.04 -10.07
N HIS A 398 -1.16 -0.37 -8.82
CA HIS A 398 -0.43 -1.61 -8.54
C HIS A 398 -1.20 -2.84 -9.06
N MET A 399 -2.50 -2.92 -8.77
CA MET A 399 -3.35 -4.04 -9.22
C MET A 399 -3.43 -4.11 -10.76
N ALA A 400 -3.65 -2.97 -11.43
CA ALA A 400 -3.65 -2.91 -12.89
C ALA A 400 -2.29 -3.23 -13.53
N HIS A 401 -1.18 -2.80 -12.91
CA HIS A 401 0.17 -3.10 -13.40
C HIS A 401 0.52 -4.59 -13.26
N HIS A 402 -0.02 -5.27 -12.25
CA HIS A 402 0.09 -6.73 -12.12
C HIS A 402 -0.86 -7.50 -13.07
N GLY A 403 -1.71 -6.81 -13.84
CA GLY A 403 -2.63 -7.43 -14.81
C GLY A 403 -4.03 -7.75 -14.26
N PHE A 404 -4.29 -7.43 -12.99
CA PHE A 404 -5.57 -7.70 -12.32
C PHE A 404 -6.21 -6.37 -11.89
N PRO A 405 -6.71 -5.54 -12.82
CA PRO A 405 -7.27 -4.23 -12.49
C PRO A 405 -8.52 -4.36 -11.61
N ILE A 406 -8.75 -3.35 -10.77
CA ILE A 406 -9.96 -3.27 -9.93
C ILE A 406 -11.19 -3.14 -10.83
N ALA A 407 -12.21 -3.98 -10.59
CA ALA A 407 -13.44 -3.98 -11.36
C ALA A 407 -14.14 -2.60 -11.26
N GLY A 408 -14.56 -2.06 -12.39
CA GLY A 408 -15.15 -0.73 -12.51
C GLY A 408 -14.17 0.44 -12.37
N ASP A 409 -12.85 0.21 -12.44
CA ASP A 409 -11.86 1.29 -12.48
C ASP A 409 -11.62 1.79 -13.91
N VAL A 410 -12.46 2.74 -14.35
CA VAL A 410 -12.37 3.39 -15.68
C VAL A 410 -11.06 4.15 -15.97
N THR A 411 -10.16 4.30 -14.98
CA THR A 411 -8.86 5.00 -15.17
C THR A 411 -7.71 4.04 -15.42
N TYR A 412 -7.75 2.84 -14.84
CA TYR A 412 -6.65 1.86 -14.87
C TYR A 412 -7.03 0.49 -15.43
N GLY A 413 -8.31 0.12 -15.37
CA GLY A 413 -8.90 -1.04 -16.06
C GLY A 413 -9.58 -0.65 -17.37
N SER A 414 -10.62 -1.40 -17.75
CA SER A 414 -11.43 -1.12 -18.93
C SER A 414 -12.44 0.01 -18.69
N GLN A 415 -12.73 0.81 -19.72
CA GLN A 415 -13.84 1.76 -19.71
C GLN A 415 -15.20 1.09 -19.97
N GLU A 416 -15.18 -0.12 -20.53
CA GLU A 416 -16.36 -0.95 -20.84
C GLU A 416 -16.69 -1.94 -19.71
N ASP A 417 -15.99 -1.85 -18.56
CA ASP A 417 -16.21 -2.72 -17.40
C ASP A 417 -17.62 -2.51 -16.82
N GLU A 418 -18.47 -3.54 -16.91
CA GLU A 418 -19.87 -3.44 -16.49
C GLU A 418 -20.11 -3.46 -14.96
N ALA A 419 -19.09 -3.32 -14.13
CA ALA A 419 -19.28 -3.18 -12.69
C ALA A 419 -20.02 -1.86 -12.37
N PRO A 420 -21.03 -1.85 -11.47
CA PRO A 420 -21.88 -0.69 -11.22
C PRO A 420 -21.17 0.50 -10.55
N ARG A 421 -19.89 0.31 -10.17
CA ARG A 421 -19.03 1.24 -9.44
C ARG A 421 -17.62 0.65 -9.38
N MET A 422 -16.62 1.49 -9.11
CA MET A 422 -15.29 1.00 -8.78
C MET A 422 -15.31 0.15 -7.50
N MET A 423 -14.93 -1.13 -7.59
CA MET A 423 -14.95 -2.09 -6.49
C MET A 423 -13.72 -1.97 -5.58
N LEU A 424 -13.51 -0.77 -5.01
CA LEU A 424 -12.51 -0.51 -3.96
C LEU A 424 -13.19 0.10 -2.72
N HIS A 425 -12.82 -0.43 -1.55
CA HIS A 425 -13.41 -0.06 -0.26
C HIS A 425 -12.32 0.05 0.81
N ALA A 426 -12.18 1.23 1.43
CA ALA A 426 -11.40 1.39 2.65
C ALA A 426 -12.12 0.68 3.79
N TRP A 427 -11.67 -0.52 4.15
CA TRP A 427 -12.41 -1.43 5.04
C TRP A 427 -12.09 -1.19 6.51
N ARG A 428 -10.80 -1.07 6.84
CA ARG A 428 -10.34 -0.84 8.22
C ARG A 428 -9.29 0.25 8.25
N ILE A 429 -9.29 1.02 9.32
CA ILE A 429 -8.25 2.00 9.62
C ILE A 429 -7.93 1.98 11.11
N TRP A 430 -6.63 2.01 11.43
CA TRP A 430 -6.14 2.04 12.80
C TRP A 430 -5.14 3.18 12.97
N LEU A 431 -5.52 4.18 13.77
CA LEU A 431 -4.65 5.29 14.12
C LEU A 431 -3.95 4.93 15.43
N ARG A 432 -2.73 4.39 15.33
CA ARG A 432 -1.92 3.93 16.47
C ARG A 432 -1.38 5.15 17.24
N GLY A 433 -2.24 5.75 18.05
CA GLY A 433 -1.89 6.87 18.93
C GLY A 433 -0.73 6.52 19.87
N ARG A 434 0.04 7.53 20.30
CA ARG A 434 0.97 7.35 21.43
C ARG A 434 0.16 7.11 22.71
N PRO A 435 0.74 6.60 23.81
CA PRO A 435 -0.01 6.36 25.06
C PRO A 435 -0.81 7.57 25.57
N ALA A 436 -0.30 8.79 25.37
CA ALA A 436 -1.02 10.03 25.70
C ALA A 436 -2.22 10.31 24.76
N ASP A 437 -2.11 9.97 23.47
CA ASP A 437 -3.21 10.07 22.52
C ASP A 437 -4.27 9.00 22.83
N GLN A 438 -3.86 7.75 23.10
CA GLN A 438 -4.76 6.66 23.50
C GLN A 438 -5.51 6.97 24.81
N LYS A 439 -4.83 7.60 25.78
CA LYS A 439 -5.48 8.04 27.04
C LYS A 439 -6.55 9.13 26.81
N LYS A 440 -6.39 9.97 25.78
CA LYS A 440 -7.36 11.05 25.45
C LYS A 440 -8.49 10.56 24.54
N TYR A 441 -8.17 9.78 23.52
CA TYR A 441 -9.07 9.44 22.41
C TYR A 441 -9.52 7.97 22.39
N GLY A 442 -9.04 7.12 23.30
CA GLY A 442 -9.28 5.68 23.28
C GLY A 442 -8.48 4.94 22.20
N ASP A 443 -8.91 3.73 21.85
CA ASP A 443 -8.37 3.00 20.71
C ASP A 443 -9.06 3.48 19.42
N LEU A 444 -8.29 4.11 18.53
CA LEU A 444 -8.79 4.68 17.28
C LEU A 444 -8.73 3.64 16.15
N TYR A 445 -9.45 2.53 16.36
CA TYR A 445 -9.69 1.47 15.40
C TYR A 445 -11.11 1.58 14.84
N PHE A 446 -11.24 1.62 13.52
CA PHE A 446 -12.53 1.73 12.85
C PHE A 446 -12.64 0.77 11.67
N GLU A 447 -13.79 0.13 11.56
CA GLU A 447 -14.12 -0.87 10.54
C GLU A 447 -15.48 -0.56 9.92
N SER A 448 -15.63 -0.83 8.62
CA SER A 448 -16.91 -0.83 7.92
C SER A 448 -17.36 -2.26 7.58
N PRO A 449 -18.66 -2.49 7.34
CA PRO A 449 -19.13 -3.74 6.73
C PRO A 449 -18.51 -3.96 5.36
N ASP A 450 -18.23 -5.22 5.02
CA ASP A 450 -17.74 -5.63 3.70
C ASP A 450 -18.84 -5.45 2.64
N PRO A 451 -18.65 -4.59 1.62
CA PRO A 451 -19.65 -4.36 0.57
C PRO A 451 -19.57 -5.39 -0.58
N PHE A 452 -18.60 -6.31 -0.56
CA PHE A 452 -18.32 -7.25 -1.65
C PHE A 452 -18.58 -8.71 -1.27
N ASP A 453 -18.95 -8.99 -0.02
CA ASP A 453 -19.15 -10.37 0.48
C ASP A 453 -20.20 -11.16 -0.31
N LEU A 454 -21.28 -10.51 -0.74
CA LEU A 454 -22.31 -11.12 -1.60
C LEU A 454 -21.89 -11.25 -3.08
N ILE A 455 -20.79 -10.61 -3.49
CA ILE A 455 -20.25 -10.68 -4.87
C ILE A 455 -19.19 -11.78 -4.94
N VAL A 456 -18.31 -11.79 -3.94
CA VAL A 456 -17.25 -12.77 -3.76
C VAL A 456 -17.16 -13.07 -2.25
N PRO A 457 -17.68 -14.22 -1.80
CA PRO A 457 -17.49 -14.64 -0.41
C PRO A 457 -16.00 -14.79 -0.09
N SER A 458 -15.62 -14.53 1.16
CA SER A 458 -14.24 -14.79 1.60
C SER A 458 -14.05 -16.29 1.85
N GLU A 459 -13.27 -16.97 1.02
CA GLU A 459 -12.83 -18.35 1.22
C GLU A 459 -11.72 -18.46 2.28
N ARG A 460 -10.96 -17.38 2.50
CA ARG A 460 -9.89 -17.29 3.51
C ARG A 460 -10.15 -16.17 4.50
N GLU A 461 -10.17 -16.52 5.78
CA GLU A 461 -10.06 -15.53 6.86
C GLU A 461 -8.61 -15.02 6.95
N VAL A 462 -8.38 -13.75 6.62
CA VAL A 462 -7.08 -13.10 6.86
C VAL A 462 -7.19 -12.23 8.12
N CYS A 463 -6.90 -12.82 9.28
CA CYS A 463 -6.79 -12.11 10.55
C CYS A 463 -5.57 -11.15 10.53
N THR A 464 -5.81 -9.89 10.20
CA THR A 464 -4.76 -8.91 9.92
C THR A 464 -3.90 -8.54 11.12
N ILE A 465 -2.75 -9.20 11.29
CA ILE A 465 -1.82 -9.08 12.44
C ILE A 465 -2.50 -9.39 13.81
N THR A 466 -3.78 -9.73 13.80
CA THR A 466 -4.52 -10.33 14.92
C THR A 466 -4.35 -11.84 14.99
N TYR A 467 -3.59 -12.50 14.11
CA TYR A 467 -3.28 -13.93 14.27
C TYR A 467 -2.66 -14.25 15.64
N HIS A 468 -1.84 -13.35 16.21
CA HIS A 468 -1.37 -13.48 17.60
C HIS A 468 -2.50 -13.31 18.62
N LYS A 469 -3.26 -12.19 18.60
CA LYS A 469 -4.39 -11.99 19.53
C LYS A 469 -5.45 -13.10 19.43
N HIS A 470 -5.73 -13.60 18.23
CA HIS A 470 -6.76 -14.60 17.98
C HIS A 470 -6.29 -16.02 18.37
N LYS A 471 -4.98 -16.30 18.27
CA LYS A 471 -4.36 -17.52 18.83
C LYS A 471 -4.24 -17.44 20.35
N GLU A 472 -3.92 -16.27 20.90
CA GLU A 472 -3.93 -15.99 22.35
C GLU A 472 -5.34 -16.08 22.94
N GLN A 473 -6.37 -15.54 22.28
CA GLN A 473 -7.77 -15.65 22.69
C GLN A 473 -8.27 -17.08 22.59
N LYS A 474 -8.08 -17.77 21.45
CA LYS A 474 -8.47 -19.20 21.34
C LYS A 474 -7.71 -20.09 22.34
N ALA A 475 -6.44 -19.81 22.64
CA ALA A 475 -5.69 -20.53 23.68
C ALA A 475 -6.20 -20.20 25.10
N ALA A 476 -6.57 -18.94 25.37
CA ALA A 476 -7.17 -18.52 26.64
C ALA A 476 -8.62 -19.01 26.84
N GLU A 477 -9.34 -19.28 25.75
CA GLU A 477 -10.67 -19.89 25.74
C GLU A 477 -10.57 -21.40 25.95
N ALA A 478 -9.72 -22.10 25.19
CA ALA A 478 -9.48 -23.54 25.36
C ALA A 478 -8.91 -23.91 26.75
N SER A 479 -8.11 -23.04 27.36
CA SER A 479 -7.63 -23.22 28.75
C SER A 479 -8.68 -22.91 29.82
N LYS A 480 -9.75 -22.16 29.49
CA LYS A 480 -10.94 -21.98 30.34
C LYS A 480 -11.94 -23.13 30.21
N GLU A 481 -12.10 -23.70 29.01
CA GLU A 481 -12.97 -24.87 28.80
C GLU A 481 -12.38 -26.13 29.46
N SER A 482 -11.07 -26.37 29.34
CA SER A 482 -10.40 -27.50 30.00
C SER A 482 -10.38 -27.39 31.55
N SER A 483 -10.36 -26.18 32.10
CA SER A 483 -10.45 -25.96 33.56
C SER A 483 -11.90 -25.98 34.10
N SER A 484 -12.92 -25.86 33.24
CA SER A 484 -14.33 -25.98 33.64
C SER A 484 -14.92 -27.39 33.43
N GLN A 485 -14.23 -28.27 32.69
CA GLN A 485 -14.56 -29.70 32.60
C GLN A 485 -13.86 -30.58 33.66
N SER A 486 -13.09 -29.98 34.58
CA SER A 486 -12.31 -30.68 35.63
C SER A 486 -12.69 -30.26 37.06
N THR A 487 -13.91 -29.78 37.26
CA THR A 487 -14.52 -29.47 38.58
C THR A 487 -15.87 -30.16 38.76
#